data_AF-A0A1A2YZ49-F1
#
_entry.id   AF-A0A1A2YZ49-F1
#
_cell.length_a   1.000
_cell.length_b   1.000
_cell.length_c   1.000
_cell.angle_alpha   90.00
_cell.angle_beta   90.00
_cell.angle_gamma   90.00
#
_symmetry.space_group_name_H-M   'P 1'
#
loop_
_entity.id
_entity.type
_entity.pdbx_description
1 polymer ?
#
loop_
_entity_poly.entity_id
_entity_poly.type
_entity_poly.pdbx_seq_one_letter_code
_entity_poly.pdbx_strand_id
1 'polypeptide(L)'
;MKIRAIELIRAGWGVLLLAAPNEVLDHIHGVRVDRKALVVTRILGARHLTQALLSGVNPGPEVLAAGVWVDTVHSATALGLAVVDRRRARGGVTDAVVAASWAALGWRHLRAGNARTDSVHGRDRLARTVVGSLPGGRGLMAHAERIRMSTQ
;
A
#
# COMPACT_ATOMS: atom_id res chain seq x y z
N MET A 1 15.84 0.18 16.45
CA MET A 1 14.59 0.14 15.65
C MET A 1 14.89 0.74 14.28
N LYS A 2 14.64 0.03 13.18
CA LYS A 2 14.84 0.59 11.83
C LYS A 2 13.49 1.05 11.28
N ILE A 3 13.30 2.37 11.18
CA ILE A 3 12.14 2.94 10.49
C ILE A 3 12.48 3.03 9.01
N ARG A 4 11.58 2.54 8.16
CA ARG A 4 11.82 2.51 6.72
C ARG A 4 11.52 3.88 6.12
N ALA A 5 12.50 4.49 5.45
CA ALA A 5 12.36 5.80 4.81
C ALA A 5 11.13 5.87 3.88
N ILE A 6 10.83 4.78 3.17
CA ILE A 6 9.64 4.66 2.33
C ILE A 6 8.32 4.80 3.10
N GLU A 7 8.26 4.31 4.34
CA GLU A 7 7.06 4.43 5.18
C GLU A 7 6.93 5.82 5.80
N LEU A 8 8.04 6.55 5.99
CA LEU A 8 7.99 7.97 6.34
C LEU A 8 7.42 8.81 5.19
N ILE A 9 7.85 8.54 3.95
CA ILE A 9 7.29 9.18 2.76
C ILE A 9 5.81 8.83 2.63
N ARG A 10 5.44 7.54 2.80
CA ARG A 10 4.04 7.11 2.78
C ARG A 10 3.22 7.78 3.87
N ALA A 11 3.76 7.91 5.08
CA ALA A 11 3.10 8.60 6.18
C ALA A 11 2.87 10.07 5.86
N GLY A 12 3.91 10.78 5.39
CA GLY A 12 3.79 12.19 4.98
C GLY A 12 2.75 12.39 3.88
N TRP A 13 2.75 11.53 2.86
CA TRP A 13 1.73 11.52 1.80
C TRP A 13 0.33 11.26 2.38
N GLY A 14 0.20 10.30 3.29
CA GLY A 14 -1.07 10.00 3.97
C GLY A 14 -1.61 11.16 4.79
N VAL A 15 -0.75 11.87 5.53
CA VAL A 15 -1.12 13.08 6.28
C VAL A 15 -1.61 14.16 5.32
N LEU A 16 -0.88 14.39 4.22
CA LEU A 16 -1.24 15.43 3.24
C LEU A 16 -2.62 15.17 2.63
N LEU A 17 -2.89 13.93 2.20
CA LEU A 17 -4.18 13.52 1.65
C LEU A 17 -5.32 13.62 2.68
N LEU A 18 -5.03 13.34 3.95
CA LEU A 18 -6.04 13.35 5.02
C LEU A 18 -6.38 14.78 5.46
N ALA A 19 -5.36 15.62 5.67
CA ALA A 19 -5.49 16.96 6.22
C ALA A 19 -5.79 18.02 5.15
N ALA A 20 -5.19 17.92 3.98
CA ALA A 20 -5.28 18.90 2.90
C ALA A 20 -5.72 18.28 1.55
N PRO A 21 -6.87 17.58 1.49
CA PRO A 21 -7.30 16.92 0.26
C PRO A 21 -7.62 17.89 -0.88
N ASN A 22 -8.08 19.12 -0.59
CA ASN A 22 -8.35 20.12 -1.63
C ASN A 22 -7.07 20.51 -2.35
N GLU A 23 -6.05 20.91 -1.59
CA GLU A 23 -4.73 21.28 -2.14
C GLU A 23 -4.18 20.19 -3.05
N VAL A 24 -4.24 18.93 -2.63
CA VAL A 24 -3.76 17.82 -3.45
C VAL A 24 -4.56 17.68 -4.75
N LEU A 25 -5.90 17.72 -4.66
CA LEU A 25 -6.75 17.55 -5.83
C LEU A 25 -6.65 18.71 -6.83
N ASP A 26 -6.47 19.94 -6.34
CA ASP A 26 -6.34 21.15 -7.15
C ASP A 26 -5.05 21.12 -8.00
N HIS A 27 -4.01 20.43 -7.53
CA HIS A 27 -2.77 20.22 -8.29
C HIS A 27 -2.90 19.11 -9.36
N ILE A 28 -3.99 18.34 -9.38
CA ILE A 28 -4.21 17.30 -10.40
C ILE A 28 -5.14 17.85 -11.48
N HIS A 29 -4.55 18.31 -12.58
CA HIS A 29 -5.30 18.88 -13.70
C HIS A 29 -6.35 17.91 -14.28
N GLY A 30 -7.60 18.37 -14.35
CA GLY A 30 -8.72 17.62 -14.93
C GLY A 30 -9.37 16.62 -13.99
N VAL A 31 -9.13 16.73 -12.68
CA VAL A 31 -9.97 16.08 -11.66
C VAL A 31 -11.11 17.01 -11.26
N ARG A 32 -12.32 16.46 -11.16
CA ARG A 32 -13.47 17.19 -10.62
C ARG A 32 -13.42 17.15 -9.10
N VAL A 33 -13.19 18.30 -8.48
CA VAL A 33 -13.19 18.45 -7.01
C VAL A 33 -14.64 18.57 -6.54
N ASP A 34 -15.19 17.45 -6.06
CA ASP A 34 -16.49 17.40 -5.40
C ASP A 34 -16.40 16.74 -4.02
N ARG A 35 -17.47 16.82 -3.23
CA ARG A 35 -17.48 16.26 -1.86
C ARG A 35 -17.11 14.78 -1.83
N LYS A 36 -17.48 14.01 -2.85
CA LYS A 36 -17.13 12.58 -2.92
C LYS A 36 -15.64 12.41 -3.17
N ALA A 37 -15.05 13.18 -4.08
CA ALA A 37 -13.60 13.17 -4.32
C ALA A 37 -12.82 13.46 -3.03
N LEU A 38 -13.22 14.46 -2.25
CA LEU A 38 -12.57 14.78 -0.98
C LEU A 38 -12.65 13.65 0.06
N VAL A 39 -13.81 13.00 0.17
CA VAL A 39 -13.98 11.84 1.07
C VAL A 39 -13.08 10.69 0.63
N VAL A 40 -13.04 10.38 -0.67
CA VAL A 40 -12.18 9.32 -1.22
C VAL A 40 -10.71 9.64 -0.96
N THR A 41 -10.26 10.87 -1.21
CA THR A 41 -8.87 11.31 -0.96
C THR A 41 -8.50 11.17 0.52
N ARG A 42 -9.40 11.50 1.45
CA ARG A 42 -9.18 11.32 2.89
C ARG A 42 -9.10 9.85 3.29
N ILE A 43 -9.97 9.00 2.73
CA ILE A 43 -9.93 7.55 2.95
C ILE A 43 -8.59 6.98 2.45
N LEU A 44 -8.12 7.44 1.29
CA LEU A 44 -6.81 7.08 0.75
C LEU A 44 -5.68 7.52 1.70
N GLY A 45 -5.74 8.74 2.22
CA GLY A 45 -4.81 9.24 3.22
C GLY A 45 -4.77 8.37 4.48
N ALA A 46 -5.94 8.04 5.04
CA ALA A 46 -6.06 7.15 6.19
C ALA A 46 -5.51 5.74 5.93
N ARG A 47 -5.70 5.20 4.70
CA ARG A 47 -5.13 3.92 4.27
C ARG A 47 -3.60 3.97 4.24
N HIS A 48 -3.00 5.03 3.68
CA HIS A 48 -1.55 5.20 3.68
C HIS A 48 -0.97 5.30 5.09
N LEU A 49 -1.61 6.04 5.98
CA LEU A 49 -1.22 6.14 7.39
C LEU A 49 -1.31 4.79 8.10
N THR A 50 -2.41 4.07 7.94
CA THR A 50 -2.61 2.74 8.54
C THR A 50 -1.51 1.78 8.07
N GLN A 51 -1.20 1.78 6.77
CA GLN A 51 -0.16 0.91 6.23
C GLN A 51 1.24 1.29 6.73
N ALA A 52 1.54 2.58 6.83
CA ALA A 52 2.79 3.09 7.39
C ALA A 52 2.93 2.73 8.88
N LEU A 53 1.85 2.78 9.66
CA LEU A 53 1.85 2.38 11.07
C LEU A 53 2.09 0.86 11.22
N LEU A 54 1.36 0.04 10.48
CA LEU A 54 1.46 -1.43 10.59
C LEU A 54 2.80 -1.97 10.09
N SER A 55 3.38 -1.32 9.07
CA SER A 55 4.57 -1.79 8.37
C SER A 55 5.84 -0.96 8.66
N GLY A 56 5.73 0.16 9.38
CA GLY A 56 6.81 1.15 9.54
C GLY A 56 7.98 0.69 10.41
N VAL A 57 7.68 -0.09 11.46
CA VAL A 57 8.68 -0.53 12.44
C VAL A 57 8.99 -2.01 12.26
N ASN A 58 10.20 -2.33 11.78
CA ASN A 58 10.73 -3.70 11.73
C ASN A 58 9.76 -4.80 11.19
N PRO A 59 9.13 -4.62 10.00
CA PRO A 59 8.15 -5.59 9.50
C PRO A 59 8.81 -6.93 9.16
N GLY A 60 8.06 -8.03 9.35
CA GLY A 60 8.43 -9.33 8.80
C GLY A 60 8.11 -9.44 7.30
N PRO A 61 8.64 -10.45 6.60
CA PRO A 61 8.35 -10.70 5.18
C PRO A 61 6.85 -10.79 4.86
N GLU A 62 6.04 -11.35 5.76
CA GLU A 62 4.59 -11.53 5.58
C GLU A 62 3.84 -10.20 5.60
N VAL A 63 4.23 -9.27 6.48
CA VAL A 63 3.65 -7.91 6.53
C VAL A 63 4.01 -7.13 5.26
N LEU A 64 5.24 -7.27 4.78
CA LEU A 64 5.65 -6.66 3.51
C LEU A 64 4.86 -7.22 2.32
N ALA A 65 4.74 -8.54 2.25
CA ALA A 65 3.95 -9.22 1.24
C ALA A 65 2.48 -8.77 1.28
N ALA A 66 1.89 -8.67 2.48
CA ALA A 66 0.53 -8.15 2.62
C ALA A 66 0.38 -6.72 2.09
N GLY A 67 1.34 -5.84 2.39
CA GLY A 67 1.37 -4.48 1.83
C GLY A 67 1.44 -4.46 0.30
N VAL A 68 2.28 -5.30 -0.30
CA VAL A 68 2.39 -5.45 -1.76
C VAL A 68 1.07 -5.92 -2.37
N TRP A 69 0.43 -6.92 -1.77
CA TRP A 69 -0.84 -7.44 -2.23
C TRP A 69 -1.94 -6.35 -2.20
N VAL A 70 -2.05 -5.66 -1.06
CA VAL A 70 -3.02 -4.59 -0.83
C VAL A 70 -2.85 -3.46 -1.84
N ASP A 71 -1.61 -3.03 -2.11
CA ASP A 71 -1.33 -1.96 -3.09
C ASP A 71 -1.57 -2.41 -4.54
N THR A 72 -1.29 -3.68 -4.86
CA THR A 72 -1.55 -4.23 -6.20
C THR A 72 -3.05 -4.32 -6.50
N VAL A 73 -3.83 -4.88 -5.56
CA VAL A 73 -5.29 -4.98 -5.70
C VAL A 73 -5.90 -3.59 -5.81
N HIS A 74 -5.45 -2.65 -4.98
CA HIS A 74 -5.94 -1.29 -5.05
C HIS A 74 -5.65 -0.64 -6.40
N SER A 75 -4.42 -0.76 -6.91
CA SER A 75 -4.05 -0.25 -8.24
C SER A 75 -4.96 -0.81 -9.34
N ALA A 76 -5.20 -2.12 -9.34
CA ALA A 76 -6.08 -2.77 -10.32
C ALA A 76 -7.53 -2.25 -10.21
N THR A 77 -8.06 -2.11 -8.99
CA THR A 77 -9.43 -1.59 -8.79
C THR A 77 -9.57 -0.12 -9.17
N ALA A 78 -8.59 0.73 -8.84
CA ALA A 78 -8.58 2.15 -9.20
C ALA A 78 -8.52 2.33 -10.73
N LEU A 79 -7.70 1.52 -11.41
CA LEU A 79 -7.65 1.50 -12.87
C LEU A 79 -8.96 1.01 -13.48
N GLY A 80 -9.57 -0.04 -12.94
CA GLY A 80 -10.89 -0.51 -13.36
C GLY A 80 -11.97 0.56 -13.22
N LEU A 81 -12.00 1.27 -12.09
CA LEU A 81 -12.91 2.40 -11.89
C LEU A 81 -12.65 3.54 -12.88
N ALA A 82 -11.39 3.83 -13.20
CA ALA A 82 -11.04 4.83 -14.20
C ALA A 82 -11.52 4.47 -15.61
N VAL A 83 -11.56 3.17 -15.94
CA VAL A 83 -12.12 2.68 -17.22
C VAL A 83 -13.64 2.84 -17.26
N VAL A 84 -14.33 2.55 -16.15
CA VAL A 84 -15.80 2.60 -16.06
C VAL A 84 -16.33 4.03 -15.94
N ASP A 85 -15.67 4.91 -15.17
CA ASP A 85 -16.06 6.32 -15.01
C ASP A 85 -15.04 7.26 -15.66
N ARG A 86 -15.23 7.51 -16.96
CA ARG A 86 -14.38 8.42 -17.73
C ARG A 86 -14.34 9.85 -17.19
N ARG A 87 -15.38 10.31 -16.48
CA ARG A 87 -15.39 11.65 -15.90
C ARG A 87 -14.40 11.78 -14.75
N ARG A 88 -14.04 10.67 -14.11
CA ARG A 88 -13.09 10.60 -12.99
C ARG A 88 -11.81 9.82 -13.34
N ALA A 89 -11.64 9.45 -14.61
CA ALA A 89 -10.55 8.61 -15.08
C ALA A 89 -9.17 9.12 -14.69
N ARG A 90 -8.91 10.43 -14.82
CA ARG A 90 -7.61 11.01 -14.45
C ARG A 90 -7.26 10.78 -12.98
N GLY A 91 -8.21 11.02 -12.08
CA GLY A 91 -8.03 10.78 -10.65
C GLY A 91 -7.76 9.30 -10.37
N GLY A 92 -8.55 8.41 -10.97
CA GLY A 92 -8.38 6.96 -10.81
C GLY A 92 -7.07 6.42 -11.40
N VAL A 93 -6.61 6.95 -12.53
CA VAL A 93 -5.31 6.57 -13.13
C VAL A 93 -4.15 7.06 -12.25
N THR A 94 -4.19 8.31 -11.78
CA THR A 94 -3.17 8.83 -10.87
C THR A 94 -3.07 7.99 -9.61
N ASP A 95 -4.22 7.66 -8.99
CA ASP A 95 -4.28 6.79 -7.82
C ASP A 95 -3.72 5.39 -8.12
N ALA A 96 -4.10 4.81 -9.26
CA ALA A 96 -3.59 3.50 -9.69
C ALA A 96 -2.07 3.48 -9.88
N VAL A 97 -1.49 4.53 -10.47
CA VAL A 97 -0.04 4.66 -10.68
C VAL A 97 0.71 4.82 -9.35
N VAL A 98 0.19 5.64 -8.44
CA VAL A 98 0.75 5.82 -7.09
C VAL A 98 0.73 4.48 -6.34
N ALA A 99 -0.40 3.78 -6.36
CA ALA A 99 -0.55 2.46 -5.75
C ALA A 99 0.39 1.41 -6.36
N ALA A 100 0.54 1.37 -7.68
CA ALA A 100 1.47 0.47 -8.36
C ALA A 100 2.92 0.75 -7.95
N SER A 101 3.28 2.03 -7.80
CA SER A 101 4.62 2.43 -7.35
C SER A 101 4.91 1.94 -5.92
N TRP A 102 3.93 2.06 -5.03
CA TRP A 102 4.01 1.51 -3.67
C TRP A 102 4.16 -0.02 -3.66
N ALA A 103 3.39 -0.74 -4.49
CA ALA A 103 3.51 -2.18 -4.63
C ALA A 103 4.89 -2.59 -5.14
N ALA A 104 5.40 -1.92 -6.17
CA ALA A 104 6.71 -2.20 -6.76
C ALA A 104 7.86 -1.97 -5.76
N LEU A 105 7.80 -0.86 -5.02
CA LEU A 105 8.80 -0.56 -4.00
C LEU A 105 8.74 -1.53 -2.81
N GLY A 106 7.52 -1.89 -2.37
CA GLY A 106 7.31 -2.91 -1.33
C GLY A 106 7.86 -4.27 -1.75
N TRP A 107 7.63 -4.66 -3.01
CA TRP A 107 8.13 -5.90 -3.58
C TRP A 107 9.66 -5.92 -3.67
N ARG A 108 10.27 -4.82 -4.13
CA ARG A 108 11.72 -4.65 -4.13
C ARG A 108 12.30 -4.78 -2.72
N HIS A 109 11.64 -4.19 -1.72
CA HIS A 109 12.08 -4.26 -0.34
C HIS A 109 11.96 -5.68 0.24
N LEU A 110 10.88 -6.39 -0.07
CA LEU A 110 10.69 -7.79 0.29
C LEU A 110 11.81 -8.67 -0.31
N ARG A 111 12.09 -8.53 -1.61
CA ARG A 111 13.13 -9.32 -2.30
C ARG A 111 14.55 -9.01 -1.82
N ALA A 112 14.81 -7.78 -1.40
CA ALA A 112 16.13 -7.37 -0.93
C ALA A 112 16.50 -7.93 0.46
N GLY A 113 15.63 -8.73 1.10
CA GLY A 113 15.92 -9.34 2.41
C GLY A 113 15.98 -8.34 3.57
N ASN A 114 15.54 -7.10 3.37
CA ASN A 114 15.57 -6.04 4.39
C ASN A 114 14.47 -6.21 5.47
N ALA A 115 13.78 -7.33 5.47
CA ALA A 115 12.74 -7.67 6.43
C ALA A 115 13.37 -8.28 7.69
N ARG A 116 12.75 -8.05 8.84
CA ARG A 116 13.17 -8.69 10.07
C ARG A 116 12.74 -10.16 10.08
N THR A 117 13.67 -11.08 10.29
CA THR A 117 13.41 -12.53 10.24
C THR A 117 13.47 -13.21 11.62
N ASP A 118 13.96 -12.49 12.63
CA ASP A 118 14.37 -13.01 13.95
C ASP A 118 13.20 -13.57 14.79
N SER A 119 11.98 -13.04 14.66
CA SER A 119 10.80 -13.59 15.37
C SER A 119 9.46 -13.24 14.73
N VAL A 120 8.52 -14.18 14.75
CA VAL A 120 7.16 -14.01 14.21
C VAL A 120 6.29 -13.25 15.21
N HIS A 121 5.78 -12.09 14.79
CA HIS A 121 4.88 -11.27 15.60
C HIS A 121 3.40 -11.52 15.26
N GLY A 122 2.48 -11.07 16.12
CA GLY A 122 1.04 -11.21 15.90
C GLY A 122 0.56 -10.67 14.53
N ARG A 123 1.14 -9.55 14.09
CA ARG A 123 0.88 -8.96 12.76
C ARG A 123 1.35 -9.82 11.59
N ASP A 124 2.43 -10.59 11.75
CA ASP A 124 2.94 -11.49 10.70
C ASP A 124 1.96 -12.67 10.53
N ARG A 125 1.45 -13.19 11.66
CA ARG A 125 0.43 -14.25 11.67
C ARG A 125 -0.89 -13.75 11.06
N LEU A 126 -1.33 -12.54 11.43
CA LEU A 126 -2.53 -11.94 10.87
C LEU A 126 -2.40 -11.70 9.37
N ALA A 127 -1.27 -11.15 8.91
CA ALA A 127 -0.98 -10.97 7.49
C ALA A 127 -1.07 -12.29 6.72
N ARG A 128 -0.48 -13.36 7.26
CA ARG A 128 -0.52 -14.70 6.66
C ARG A 128 -1.93 -15.27 6.58
N THR A 129 -2.72 -15.18 7.65
CA THR A 129 -4.10 -15.69 7.67
C THR A 129 -5.00 -14.92 6.72
N VAL A 130 -4.98 -13.59 6.81
CA VAL A 130 -5.87 -12.73 6.01
C VAL A 130 -5.48 -12.80 4.55
N VAL A 131 -4.24 -12.44 4.18
CA VAL A 131 -3.84 -12.40 2.76
C VAL A 131 -3.69 -13.79 2.17
N GLY A 132 -3.26 -14.79 2.94
CA GLY A 132 -3.16 -16.17 2.47
C GLY A 132 -4.51 -16.82 2.13
N SER A 133 -5.63 -16.26 2.61
CA SER A 133 -6.97 -16.72 2.23
C SER A 133 -7.54 -16.02 0.99
N LEU A 134 -6.88 -14.96 0.51
CA LEU A 134 -7.35 -14.15 -0.60
C LEU A 134 -6.75 -14.59 -1.96
N PRO A 135 -7.43 -14.30 -3.09
CA PRO A 135 -6.92 -14.61 -4.42
C PRO A 135 -5.52 -14.03 -4.66
N GLY A 136 -4.60 -14.86 -5.18
CA GLY A 136 -3.20 -14.49 -5.42
C GLY A 136 -2.34 -14.34 -4.16
N GLY A 137 -2.93 -14.32 -2.96
CA GLY A 137 -2.21 -14.10 -1.71
C GLY A 137 -1.40 -15.30 -1.23
N ARG A 138 -1.84 -16.54 -1.52
CA ARG A 138 -1.10 -17.78 -1.17
C ARG A 138 0.31 -17.81 -1.77
N GLY A 139 0.44 -17.51 -3.06
CA GLY A 139 1.75 -17.50 -3.74
C GLY A 139 2.69 -16.45 -3.17
N LEU A 140 2.15 -15.29 -2.80
CA LEU A 140 2.92 -14.21 -2.20
C LEU A 140 3.36 -14.54 -0.77
N MET A 141 2.50 -15.19 0.02
CA MET A 141 2.87 -15.69 1.36
C MET A 141 3.93 -16.80 1.28
N ALA A 142 3.82 -17.70 0.31
CA ALA A 142 4.86 -18.72 0.09
C ALA A 142 6.22 -18.10 -0.28
N HIS A 143 6.23 -16.97 -1.01
CA HIS A 143 7.47 -16.24 -1.28
C HIS A 143 8.05 -15.59 -0.02
N ALA A 144 7.20 -14.96 0.80
CA ALA A 144 7.60 -14.37 2.07
C ALA A 144 8.21 -15.42 3.03
N GLU A 145 7.63 -16.61 3.07
CA GLU A 145 8.12 -17.72 3.88
C GLU A 145 9.49 -18.23 3.41
N ARG A 146 9.69 -18.35 2.09
CA ARG A 146 11.01 -18.70 1.52
C ARG A 146 12.09 -17.68 1.90
N ILE A 147 11.78 -16.39 1.82
CA ILE A 147 12.72 -15.33 2.24
C ILE A 147 13.08 -15.50 3.71
N ARG A 148 12.08 -15.71 4.58
CA ARG A 148 12.32 -15.92 6.01
C ARG A 148 13.26 -17.11 6.27
N MET A 149 13.02 -18.24 5.62
CA MET A 149 13.84 -19.45 5.78
C MET A 149 15.27 -19.28 5.25
N SER A 150 15.48 -18.44 4.23
CA SER A 150 16.83 -18.20 3.66
C SER A 150 17.73 -17.30 4.51
N THR A 151 17.19 -16.63 5.54
CA THR A 151 17.92 -15.67 6.39
C THR A 151 18.05 -16.15 7.85
N GLN A 152 17.60 -17.37 8.15
CA GLN A 152 17.87 -18.06 9.42
C GLN A 152 19.06 -19.01 9.24
#